data_AF-A0A7M7NGU5-F1
#
_entry.id   AF-A0A7M7NGU5-F1
#
_cell.length_a   1.000
_cell.length_b   1.000
_cell.length_c   1.000
_cell.angle_alpha   90.00
_cell.angle_beta   90.00
_cell.angle_gamma   90.00
#
_symmetry.space_group_name_H-M   'P 1'
#
loop_
_entity.id
_entity.type
_entity.pdbx_description
1 polymer ?
#
loop_
_entity_poly.entity_id
_entity_poly.type
_entity_poly.pdbx_seq_one_letter_code
_entity_poly.pdbx_strand_id
1 'polypeptide(L)'
;MSSTTVSSFVFVLLLLCVFQADCHPSGAPIETCGNGNPIYGNPNHHTRASNYTDEYVPQSARSNPFKFLAHSPTYQPGKNLRVTISGSNGELFKGFFLQARAFNSNKTLGVFSDLPALTKPVQCTGTVDDSVTHTGKEEKEALSFLWTAPEEGVGDIIFIGSVALGHSTFYVNMASSIIAEGTTGNAGILQVNLCVMVIGLIAALIYTTDE
;
A
#
# COMPACT_ATOMS: atom_id res chain seq x y z
N MET A 1 -55.90 -1.68 -27.76
CA MET A 1 -54.79 -1.02 -27.02
C MET A 1 -53.71 -0.72 -28.04
N SER A 2 -53.45 0.57 -28.25
CA SER A 2 -52.83 1.14 -29.45
C SER A 2 -51.35 0.80 -29.62
N SER A 3 -50.97 0.42 -30.85
CA SER A 3 -49.59 0.12 -31.30
C SER A 3 -48.58 1.24 -30.98
N THR A 4 -49.05 2.48 -30.82
CA THR A 4 -48.24 3.63 -30.42
C THR A 4 -47.72 3.54 -28.97
N THR A 5 -48.47 2.91 -28.07
CA THR A 5 -48.11 2.81 -26.66
C THR A 5 -46.95 1.83 -26.46
N VAL A 6 -46.91 0.73 -27.23
CA VAL A 6 -45.83 -0.27 -27.17
C VAL A 6 -44.51 0.31 -27.70
N SER A 7 -44.57 1.12 -28.75
CA SER A 7 -43.40 1.79 -29.33
C SER A 7 -42.73 2.79 -28.36
N SER A 8 -43.53 3.56 -27.62
CA SER A 8 -43.02 4.50 -26.62
C SER A 8 -42.38 3.82 -25.41
N PHE A 9 -42.89 2.68 -24.95
CA PHE A 9 -42.25 1.92 -23.86
C PHE A 9 -40.91 1.30 -24.27
N VAL A 10 -40.80 0.82 -25.52
CA VAL A 10 -39.55 0.27 -26.06
C VAL A 10 -38.50 1.37 -26.22
N PHE A 11 -38.88 2.56 -26.67
CA PHE A 11 -37.96 3.70 -26.78
C PHE A 11 -37.47 4.22 -25.42
N VAL A 12 -38.34 4.24 -24.39
CA VAL A 12 -37.98 4.64 -23.02
C VAL A 12 -37.07 3.60 -22.34
N LEU A 13 -37.29 2.30 -22.58
CA LEU A 13 -36.39 1.22 -22.13
C LEU A 13 -35.04 1.23 -22.85
N LEU A 14 -35.00 1.53 -24.16
CA LEU A 14 -33.75 1.69 -24.92
C LEU A 14 -32.96 2.95 -24.53
N LEU A 15 -33.63 4.04 -24.15
CA LEU A 15 -32.99 5.26 -23.63
C LEU A 15 -32.45 5.10 -22.19
N LEU A 16 -33.01 4.20 -21.38
CA LEU A 16 -32.49 3.86 -20.04
C LEU A 16 -31.25 2.95 -20.08
N CYS A 17 -30.94 2.32 -21.22
CA CYS A 17 -29.74 1.51 -21.39
C CYS A 17 -28.49 2.31 -21.80
N VAL A 18 -28.59 3.61 -22.10
CA VAL A 18 -27.48 4.41 -22.66
C VAL A 18 -26.63 5.14 -21.59
N PHE A 19 -26.90 4.94 -20.30
CA PHE A 19 -26.09 5.51 -19.21
C PHE A 19 -25.54 4.43 -18.25
N GLN A 20 -25.11 3.30 -18.79
CA GLN A 20 -24.15 2.46 -18.07
C GLN A 20 -22.74 2.98 -18.38
N ALA A 21 -22.36 4.03 -17.66
CA ALA A 21 -20.95 4.41 -17.58
C ALA A 21 -20.24 3.27 -16.84
N ASP A 22 -19.48 2.46 -17.59
CA ASP A 22 -18.52 1.50 -17.03
C ASP A 22 -17.38 2.26 -16.34
N CYS A 23 -17.67 2.91 -15.21
CA CYS A 23 -16.66 3.21 -14.21
C CYS A 23 -16.37 1.90 -13.50
N HIS A 24 -15.27 1.23 -13.85
CA HIS A 24 -14.80 0.04 -13.14
C HIS A 24 -14.67 0.35 -11.63
N PRO A 25 -15.59 -0.10 -10.78
CA PRO A 25 -15.54 0.17 -9.34
C PRO A 25 -14.57 -0.79 -8.65
N SER A 26 -14.05 -1.79 -9.36
CA SER A 26 -13.47 -2.99 -8.77
C SER A 26 -12.01 -2.87 -8.33
N GLY A 27 -11.38 -1.69 -8.39
CA GLY A 27 -9.97 -1.50 -8.01
C GLY A 27 -8.96 -1.62 -9.15
N ALA A 28 -7.68 -1.36 -8.85
CA ALA A 28 -6.60 -1.42 -9.83
C ALA A 28 -6.46 -2.84 -10.44
N PRO A 29 -6.33 -2.97 -11.77
CA PRO A 29 -6.13 -4.26 -12.42
C PRO A 29 -4.75 -4.83 -12.09
N ILE A 30 -4.58 -6.15 -12.20
CA ILE A 30 -3.30 -6.85 -11.99
C ILE A 30 -2.18 -6.34 -12.91
N GLU A 31 -2.52 -5.74 -14.05
CA GLU A 31 -1.55 -5.10 -14.94
C GLU A 31 -0.83 -3.90 -14.30
N THR A 32 -1.41 -3.34 -13.23
CA THR A 32 -0.82 -2.23 -12.43
C THR A 32 0.41 -2.68 -11.64
N CYS A 33 0.56 -4.00 -11.41
CA CYS A 33 1.66 -4.58 -10.64
C CYS A 33 3.04 -4.29 -11.26
N GLY A 34 3.09 -4.03 -12.56
CA GLY A 34 4.32 -3.75 -13.31
C GLY A 34 5.19 -5.00 -13.50
N ASN A 35 5.60 -5.27 -14.73
CA ASN A 35 6.48 -6.40 -15.06
C ASN A 35 7.93 -6.13 -14.65
N GLY A 36 8.23 -6.13 -13.35
CA GLY A 36 9.62 -6.02 -12.85
C GLY A 36 10.35 -4.73 -13.23
N ASN A 37 9.64 -3.69 -13.69
CA ASN A 37 10.28 -2.45 -14.10
C ASN A 37 10.78 -1.69 -12.85
N PRO A 38 12.03 -1.19 -12.87
CA PRO A 38 12.64 -0.45 -11.76
C PRO A 38 11.85 0.80 -11.40
N ILE A 39 12.16 1.36 -10.22
CA ILE A 39 11.48 2.37 -9.38
C ILE A 39 10.95 3.65 -10.08
N TYR A 40 11.06 3.80 -11.39
CA TYR A 40 10.56 4.95 -12.12
C TYR A 40 9.95 4.50 -13.44
N GLY A 41 8.63 4.63 -13.56
CA GLY A 41 7.95 4.55 -14.84
C GLY A 41 7.27 3.22 -15.12
N ASN A 42 5.96 3.23 -14.89
CA ASN A 42 5.12 3.00 -16.04
C ASN A 42 4.29 4.26 -16.31
N PRO A 43 4.66 5.09 -17.31
CA PRO A 43 3.78 6.17 -17.78
C PRO A 43 2.49 5.60 -18.40
N ASN A 44 2.42 4.28 -18.63
CA ASN A 44 1.27 3.62 -19.20
C ASN A 44 0.24 3.24 -18.12
N HIS A 45 -0.40 4.23 -17.50
CA HIS A 45 -1.81 4.08 -17.16
C HIS A 45 -2.60 4.18 -18.48
N HIS A 46 -2.40 3.21 -19.38
CA HIS A 46 -3.21 3.09 -20.59
C HIS A 46 -4.59 2.65 -20.11
N THR A 47 -5.50 3.60 -20.00
CA THR A 47 -6.92 3.30 -19.94
C THR A 47 -7.30 2.64 -21.27
N ARG A 48 -7.50 1.32 -21.22
CA ARG A 48 -8.31 0.54 -22.17
C ARG A 48 -7.68 0.29 -23.55
N ALA A 49 -8.04 -0.87 -24.11
CA ALA A 49 -7.69 -1.36 -25.43
C ALA A 49 -7.84 -0.30 -26.54
N SER A 50 -6.71 0.03 -27.19
CA SER A 50 -6.49 0.33 -28.61
C SER A 50 -7.58 0.97 -29.51
N ASN A 51 -8.56 1.70 -28.99
CA ASN A 51 -9.58 2.38 -29.81
C ASN A 51 -10.12 3.69 -29.20
N TYR A 52 -9.40 4.31 -28.26
CA TYR A 52 -9.78 5.59 -27.66
C TYR A 52 -8.55 6.51 -27.58
N THR A 53 -8.71 7.78 -27.95
CA THR A 53 -7.62 8.75 -28.19
C THR A 53 -7.24 9.62 -26.99
N ASP A 54 -7.89 9.44 -25.83
CA ASP A 54 -7.60 10.30 -24.68
C ASP A 54 -6.47 9.70 -23.82
N GLU A 55 -5.28 10.26 -23.98
CA GLU A 55 -4.13 9.99 -23.12
C GLU A 55 -4.23 10.84 -21.85
N TYR A 56 -4.54 10.21 -20.71
CA TYR A 56 -4.48 10.88 -19.41
C TYR A 56 -3.06 10.77 -18.83
N VAL A 57 -2.47 11.93 -18.51
CA VAL A 57 -1.10 12.02 -17.96
C VAL A 57 -1.16 12.21 -16.44
N PRO A 58 -0.26 11.56 -15.67
CA PRO A 58 -0.18 11.78 -14.22
C PRO A 58 0.08 13.24 -13.85
N GLN A 59 -0.45 13.66 -12.71
CA GLN A 59 -0.18 14.96 -12.12
C GLN A 59 1.28 15.07 -11.65
N SER A 60 1.79 16.30 -11.58
CA SER A 60 3.17 16.55 -11.15
C SER A 60 3.40 16.07 -9.71
N ALA A 61 4.50 15.37 -9.47
CA ALA A 61 4.91 14.98 -8.10
C ALA A 61 5.10 16.19 -7.17
N ARG A 62 5.44 17.37 -7.72
CA ARG A 62 5.62 18.60 -6.93
C ARG A 62 4.33 19.11 -6.31
N SER A 63 3.19 18.80 -6.90
CA SER A 63 1.86 19.21 -6.43
C SER A 63 1.10 18.05 -5.79
N ASN A 64 1.79 16.98 -5.40
CA ASN A 64 1.16 15.83 -4.76
C ASN A 64 0.93 16.10 -3.26
N PRO A 65 -0.33 16.17 -2.78
CA PRO A 65 -0.59 16.35 -1.37
C PRO A 65 -0.59 15.03 -0.59
N PHE A 66 -0.55 13.88 -1.27
CA PHE A 66 -0.68 12.56 -0.66
C PHE A 66 0.68 11.96 -0.31
N LYS A 67 0.70 11.11 0.73
CA LYS A 67 1.90 10.42 1.19
C LYS A 67 1.61 9.01 1.67
N PHE A 68 2.62 8.16 1.55
CA PHE A 68 2.68 6.87 2.23
C PHE A 68 3.56 7.00 3.47
N LEU A 69 2.99 6.71 4.63
CA LEU A 69 3.62 6.86 5.93
C LEU A 69 3.74 5.49 6.61
N ALA A 70 4.97 4.98 6.71
CA ALA A 70 5.28 3.89 7.61
C ALA A 70 5.31 4.42 9.06
N HIS A 71 4.77 3.64 10.00
CA HIS A 71 4.70 4.04 11.42
C HIS A 71 6.02 3.79 12.18
N SER A 72 7.00 3.18 11.53
CA SER A 72 8.36 2.98 12.03
C SER A 72 9.36 3.18 10.89
N PRO A 73 10.54 3.77 11.15
CA PRO A 73 11.62 3.86 10.16
C PRO A 73 12.36 2.52 9.97
N THR A 74 12.04 1.51 10.78
CA THR A 74 12.62 0.16 10.70
C THR A 74 11.53 -0.92 10.72
N TYR A 75 11.80 -2.07 10.11
CA TYR A 75 10.98 -3.28 10.21
C TYR A 75 11.82 -4.45 10.74
N GLN A 76 11.19 -5.54 11.19
CA GLN A 76 11.89 -6.79 11.52
C GLN A 76 11.32 -7.92 10.65
N PRO A 77 12.14 -8.88 10.18
CA PRO A 77 11.65 -10.05 9.47
C PRO A 77 10.55 -10.78 10.26
N GLY A 78 9.49 -11.22 9.56
CA GLY A 78 8.31 -11.87 10.15
C GLY A 78 7.45 -10.98 11.07
N LYS A 79 7.76 -9.68 11.21
CA LYS A 79 6.98 -8.75 12.05
C LYS A 79 6.11 -7.82 11.21
N ASN A 80 5.10 -7.30 11.90
CA ASN A 80 4.14 -6.39 11.32
C ASN A 80 4.62 -4.95 11.42
N LEU A 81 4.39 -4.19 10.36
CA LEU A 81 4.57 -2.74 10.27
C LEU A 81 3.28 -2.12 9.76
N ARG A 82 2.82 -1.06 10.43
CA ARG A 82 1.65 -0.29 9.97
C ARG A 82 2.10 0.74 8.94
N VAL A 83 1.37 0.80 7.83
CA VAL A 83 1.56 1.80 6.77
C VAL A 83 0.24 2.52 6.50
N THR A 84 0.30 3.82 6.26
CA THR A 84 -0.88 4.68 6.06
C THR A 84 -0.78 5.48 4.79
N ILE A 85 -1.86 5.52 4.01
CA ILE A 85 -2.07 6.47 2.92
C ILE A 85 -2.85 7.65 3.50
N SER A 86 -2.35 8.87 3.32
CA SER A 86 -3.03 10.08 3.82
C SER A 86 -2.82 11.27 2.88
N GLY A 87 -3.85 12.11 2.72
CA GLY A 87 -3.71 13.44 2.13
C GLY A 87 -3.24 14.48 3.15
N SER A 88 -2.45 15.45 2.70
CA SER A 88 -2.11 16.63 3.49
C SER A 88 -3.31 17.55 3.57
N ASN A 89 -3.50 18.22 4.72
CA ASN A 89 -4.58 19.19 4.93
C ASN A 89 -6.01 18.64 4.70
N GLY A 90 -6.23 17.34 4.91
CA GLY A 90 -7.54 16.70 4.74
C GLY A 90 -7.93 16.39 3.30
N GLU A 91 -6.96 16.43 2.36
CA GLU A 91 -7.18 16.01 0.97
C GLU A 91 -7.68 14.56 0.90
N LEU A 92 -8.77 14.34 0.15
CA LEU A 92 -9.42 13.06 0.02
C LEU A 92 -9.00 12.37 -1.28
N PHE A 93 -8.96 11.04 -1.27
CA PHE A 93 -8.68 10.23 -2.47
C PHE A 93 -9.75 9.17 -2.69
N LYS A 94 -9.90 8.72 -3.94
CA LYS A 94 -10.92 7.74 -4.34
C LYS A 94 -10.31 6.39 -4.67
N GLY A 95 -9.23 6.40 -5.44
CA GLY A 95 -8.50 5.20 -5.82
C GLY A 95 -7.08 5.20 -5.27
N PHE A 96 -6.52 4.03 -5.11
CA PHE A 96 -5.11 3.86 -4.78
C PHE A 96 -4.61 2.47 -5.18
N PHE A 97 -3.30 2.35 -5.25
CA PHE A 97 -2.58 1.08 -5.31
C PHE A 97 -1.36 1.20 -4.39
N LEU A 98 -1.11 0.19 -3.57
CA LEU A 98 -0.01 0.17 -2.60
C LEU A 98 0.69 -1.19 -2.62
N GLN A 99 2.02 -1.14 -2.56
CA GLN A 99 2.88 -2.31 -2.59
C GLN A 99 4.15 -2.05 -1.78
N ALA A 100 4.72 -3.09 -1.17
CA ALA A 100 6.06 -3.02 -0.57
C ALA A 100 7.08 -3.67 -1.51
N ARG A 101 8.26 -3.05 -1.64
CA ARG A 101 9.36 -3.56 -2.47
C ARG A 101 10.69 -3.48 -1.74
N ALA A 102 11.58 -4.45 -1.99
CA ALA A 102 12.98 -4.32 -1.60
C ALA A 102 13.61 -3.14 -2.34
N PHE A 103 14.34 -2.29 -1.63
CA PHE A 103 14.91 -1.07 -2.17
C PHE A 103 15.92 -1.34 -3.29
N ASN A 104 16.76 -2.36 -3.12
CA ASN A 104 17.84 -2.66 -4.07
C ASN A 104 17.43 -3.56 -5.25
N SER A 105 16.45 -4.44 -5.06
CA SER A 105 16.03 -5.41 -6.10
C SER A 105 14.66 -5.12 -6.69
N ASN A 106 13.91 -4.19 -6.10
CA ASN A 106 12.55 -3.83 -6.51
C ASN A 106 11.57 -5.01 -6.55
N LYS A 107 11.92 -6.12 -5.88
CA LYS A 107 11.08 -7.31 -5.73
C LYS A 107 9.91 -6.98 -4.80
N THR A 108 8.71 -7.38 -5.18
CA THR A 108 7.51 -7.32 -4.32
C THR A 108 7.64 -8.25 -3.14
N LEU A 109 7.31 -7.79 -1.94
CA LEU A 109 7.58 -8.52 -0.70
C LEU A 109 6.51 -8.29 0.37
N GLY A 110 6.40 -9.29 1.25
CA GLY A 110 5.50 -9.26 2.40
C GLY A 110 4.03 -9.46 2.02
N VAL A 111 3.16 -9.33 3.02
CA VAL A 111 1.73 -9.61 2.93
C VAL A 111 0.96 -8.50 3.61
N PHE A 112 -0.06 -7.98 2.95
CA PHE A 112 -0.97 -7.00 3.54
C PHE A 112 -2.16 -7.69 4.24
N SER A 113 -2.53 -7.15 5.39
CA SER A 113 -3.65 -7.59 6.23
C SER A 113 -4.27 -6.38 6.96
N ASP A 114 -5.28 -6.62 7.81
CA ASP A 114 -6.03 -5.56 8.51
C ASP A 114 -6.56 -4.51 7.52
N LEU A 115 -7.18 -5.00 6.44
CA LEU A 115 -7.65 -4.18 5.32
C LEU A 115 -8.92 -3.41 5.72
N PRO A 116 -8.91 -2.06 5.69
CA PRO A 116 -10.10 -1.27 5.96
C PRO A 116 -11.22 -1.55 4.95
N ALA A 117 -12.44 -1.12 5.29
CA ALA A 117 -13.56 -1.15 4.35
C ALA A 117 -13.19 -0.44 3.03
N LEU A 118 -13.80 -0.89 1.93
CA LEU A 118 -13.56 -0.36 0.58
C LEU A 118 -12.15 -0.61 0.03
N THR A 119 -11.47 -1.65 0.54
CA THR A 119 -10.16 -2.08 0.07
C THR A 119 -10.15 -3.59 -0.17
N LYS A 120 -9.22 -4.06 -1.00
CA LYS A 120 -8.98 -5.48 -1.27
C LYS A 120 -7.51 -5.73 -1.54
N PRO A 121 -7.03 -6.97 -1.33
CA PRO A 121 -5.72 -7.35 -1.78
C PRO A 121 -5.68 -7.55 -3.29
N VAL A 122 -4.49 -7.46 -3.85
CA VAL A 122 -4.15 -7.83 -5.22
C VAL A 122 -2.89 -8.67 -5.13
N GLN A 123 -2.92 -9.83 -5.80
CA GLN A 123 -1.75 -10.67 -5.93
C GLN A 123 -0.99 -10.24 -7.19
N CYS A 124 0.11 -9.51 -7.01
CA CYS A 124 0.98 -9.05 -8.09
C CYS A 124 2.09 -10.05 -8.44
N THR A 125 2.49 -10.89 -7.49
CA THR A 125 3.51 -11.92 -7.67
C THR A 125 3.03 -13.28 -7.18
N GLY A 126 3.95 -14.25 -7.05
CA GLY A 126 3.62 -15.56 -6.47
C GLY A 126 3.20 -15.50 -5.00
N THR A 127 3.39 -14.37 -4.31
CA THR A 127 2.96 -14.15 -2.92
C THR A 127 1.53 -13.63 -2.88
N VAL A 128 0.67 -14.30 -2.10
CA VAL A 128 -0.74 -13.89 -1.89
C VAL A 128 -0.77 -12.56 -1.12
N ASP A 129 -1.68 -11.67 -1.51
CA ASP A 129 -1.95 -10.37 -0.86
C ASP A 129 -0.71 -9.46 -0.72
N ASP A 130 0.20 -9.51 -1.69
CA ASP A 130 1.44 -8.74 -1.72
C ASP A 130 1.27 -7.25 -2.07
N SER A 131 0.06 -6.88 -2.49
CA SER A 131 -0.35 -5.53 -2.88
C SER A 131 -1.81 -5.29 -2.50
N VAL A 132 -2.25 -4.04 -2.48
CA VAL A 132 -3.61 -3.66 -2.04
C VAL A 132 -4.14 -2.47 -2.84
N THR A 133 -5.45 -2.50 -3.11
CA THR A 133 -6.16 -1.47 -3.87
C THR A 133 -7.57 -1.21 -3.31
N HIS A 134 -8.25 -0.23 -3.87
CA HIS A 134 -9.63 0.13 -3.55
C HIS A 134 -10.65 -0.85 -4.13
N THR A 135 -11.85 -0.94 -3.56
CA THR A 135 -12.99 -1.71 -4.13
C THR A 135 -14.16 -0.83 -4.57
N GLY A 136 -13.99 0.49 -4.49
CA GLY A 136 -15.00 1.47 -4.87
C GLY A 136 -14.45 2.89 -4.95
N LYS A 137 -15.26 3.79 -5.52
CA LYS A 137 -14.90 5.18 -5.86
C LYS A 137 -15.23 6.21 -4.78
N GLU A 138 -15.62 5.74 -3.60
CA GLU A 138 -15.95 6.58 -2.45
C GLU A 138 -14.70 7.33 -1.98
N GLU A 139 -14.90 8.53 -1.45
CA GLU A 139 -13.81 9.35 -0.91
C GLU A 139 -13.29 8.77 0.40
N LYS A 140 -11.96 8.84 0.55
CA LYS A 140 -11.20 8.27 1.65
C LYS A 140 -10.22 9.33 2.14
N GLU A 141 -10.21 9.57 3.45
CA GLU A 141 -9.33 10.56 4.08
C GLU A 141 -7.96 9.96 4.38
N ALA A 142 -7.96 8.84 5.12
CA ALA A 142 -6.79 8.05 5.41
C ALA A 142 -7.14 6.57 5.47
N LEU A 143 -6.22 5.72 5.02
CA LEU A 143 -6.32 4.27 5.14
C LEU A 143 -5.04 3.74 5.75
N SER A 144 -5.17 2.93 6.80
CA SER A 144 -4.05 2.23 7.41
C SER A 144 -4.15 0.74 7.15
N PHE A 145 -3.02 0.14 6.82
CA PHE A 145 -2.88 -1.28 6.53
C PHE A 145 -1.82 -1.88 7.44
N LEU A 146 -1.98 -3.15 7.79
CA LEU A 146 -0.93 -3.93 8.42
C LEU A 146 -0.14 -4.65 7.33
N TRP A 147 1.18 -4.49 7.31
CA TRP A 147 2.07 -5.20 6.40
C TRP A 147 2.99 -6.12 7.19
N THR A 148 3.00 -7.40 6.85
CA THR A 148 3.88 -8.41 7.46
C THR A 148 5.11 -8.60 6.59
N ALA A 149 6.29 -8.38 7.17
CA ALA A 149 7.55 -8.61 6.49
C ALA A 149 7.77 -10.10 6.17
N PRO A 150 8.48 -10.44 5.08
CA PRO A 150 8.95 -11.80 4.86
C PRO A 150 9.75 -12.33 6.07
N GLU A 151 9.75 -13.64 6.26
CA GLU A 151 10.53 -14.29 7.33
C GLU A 151 12.04 -14.15 7.11
N GLU A 152 12.46 -14.10 5.85
CA GLU A 152 13.84 -13.84 5.47
C GLU A 152 14.10 -12.33 5.40
N GLY A 153 15.28 -11.90 5.86
CA GLY A 153 15.76 -10.54 5.67
C GLY A 153 15.97 -10.23 4.19
N VAL A 154 15.46 -9.09 3.74
CA VAL A 154 15.43 -8.66 2.32
C VAL A 154 16.15 -7.33 2.08
N GLY A 155 16.83 -6.82 3.10
CA GLY A 155 17.42 -5.49 3.16
C GLY A 155 16.36 -4.40 3.35
N ASP A 156 16.77 -3.17 3.12
CA ASP A 156 15.88 -2.02 3.19
C ASP A 156 14.71 -2.14 2.21
N ILE A 157 13.55 -1.62 2.60
CA ILE A 157 12.34 -1.64 1.79
C ILE A 157 11.80 -0.23 1.55
N ILE A 158 10.86 -0.13 0.61
CA ILE A 158 10.08 1.06 0.36
C ILE A 158 8.62 0.68 0.05
N PHE A 159 7.67 1.49 0.53
CA PHE A 159 6.28 1.40 0.09
C PHE A 159 6.09 2.29 -1.13
N ILE A 160 5.57 1.74 -2.22
CA ILE A 160 5.39 2.42 -3.51
C ILE A 160 3.97 2.20 -4.04
N GLY A 161 3.51 3.10 -4.89
CA GLY A 161 2.14 3.06 -5.38
C GLY A 161 1.65 4.31 -6.08
N SER A 162 0.33 4.43 -6.15
CA SER A 162 -0.40 5.53 -6.78
C SER A 162 -1.65 5.89 -6.01
N VAL A 163 -2.13 7.12 -6.21
CA VAL A 163 -3.38 7.66 -5.66
C VAL A 163 -4.16 8.35 -6.77
N ALA A 164 -5.46 8.14 -6.82
CA ALA A 164 -6.36 8.73 -7.82
C ALA A 164 -7.52 9.49 -7.15
N LEU A 165 -7.78 10.69 -7.63
CA LEU A 165 -8.93 11.52 -7.25
C LEU A 165 -10.06 11.38 -8.29
N GLY A 166 -9.71 10.94 -9.50
CA GLY A 166 -10.62 10.67 -10.60
C GLY A 166 -9.86 10.07 -11.78
N HIS A 167 -10.54 9.87 -12.91
CA HIS A 167 -9.95 9.21 -14.09
C HIS A 167 -8.80 10.02 -14.71
N SER A 168 -8.90 11.36 -14.68
CA SER A 168 -7.92 12.28 -15.26
C SER A 168 -6.96 12.91 -14.23
N THR A 169 -7.19 12.68 -12.94
CA THR A 169 -6.45 13.33 -11.84
C THR A 169 -5.93 12.27 -10.90
N PHE A 170 -4.65 11.95 -11.07
CA PHE A 170 -3.98 10.88 -10.32
C PHE A 170 -2.48 11.16 -10.21
N TYR A 171 -1.86 10.59 -9.18
CA TYR A 171 -0.44 10.66 -8.87
C TYR A 171 0.14 9.26 -8.89
N VAL A 172 1.29 9.09 -9.53
CA VAL A 172 2.00 7.80 -9.68
C VAL A 172 3.41 7.91 -9.12
N ASN A 173 4.08 6.76 -8.97
CA ASN A 173 5.44 6.66 -8.42
C ASN A 173 5.57 7.35 -7.05
N MET A 174 4.50 7.31 -6.26
CA MET A 174 4.54 7.77 -4.88
C MET A 174 5.34 6.77 -4.05
N ALA A 175 6.20 7.27 -3.17
CA ALA A 175 7.05 6.43 -2.35
C ALA A 175 7.10 6.93 -0.90
N SER A 176 7.21 6.00 0.06
CA SER A 176 7.51 6.32 1.46
C SER A 176 8.98 6.71 1.62
N SER A 177 9.36 7.10 2.85
CA SER A 177 10.76 7.01 3.26
C SER A 177 11.26 5.56 3.15
N ILE A 178 12.57 5.40 2.98
CA ILE A 178 13.23 4.09 3.08
C ILE A 178 13.05 3.57 4.51
N ILE A 179 12.67 2.29 4.62
CA ILE A 179 12.49 1.61 5.91
C ILE A 179 13.63 0.61 6.03
N ALA A 180 14.48 0.81 7.04
CA ALA A 180 15.65 -0.02 7.22
C ALA A 180 15.28 -1.40 7.78
N GLU A 181 16.00 -2.43 7.36
CA GLU A 181 15.91 -3.73 8.02
C GLU A 181 16.51 -3.62 9.42
N GLY A 182 15.67 -3.81 10.43
CA GLY A 182 16.09 -3.91 11.81
C GLY A 182 16.80 -5.23 12.03
N THR A 183 17.97 -5.19 12.65
CA THR A 183 18.61 -6.40 13.11
C THR A 183 17.72 -7.02 14.19
N THR A 184 17.47 -8.32 14.09
CA THR A 184 17.07 -9.14 15.25
C THR A 184 18.25 -9.10 16.21
N GLY A 185 18.39 -8.00 16.96
CA GLY A 185 19.23 -8.00 18.13
C GLY A 185 18.73 -9.15 18.98
N ASN A 186 19.58 -10.14 19.25
CA ASN A 186 19.33 -11.09 20.31
C ASN A 186 19.05 -10.27 21.57
N ALA A 187 17.77 -10.03 21.86
CA ALA A 187 17.30 -9.34 23.06
C ALA A 187 17.63 -10.14 24.35
N GLY A 188 18.36 -11.26 24.22
CA GLY A 188 18.89 -12.05 25.32
C GLY A 188 20.29 -11.68 25.81
N ILE A 189 21.00 -10.71 25.23
CA ILE A 189 22.39 -10.39 25.67
C ILE A 189 22.52 -9.02 26.38
N LEU A 190 21.61 -8.06 26.14
CA LEU A 190 21.68 -6.76 26.83
C LEU A 190 21.10 -6.75 28.26
N GLN A 191 20.31 -7.77 28.65
CA GLN A 191 19.75 -7.87 30.00
C GLN A 191 20.63 -8.65 30.99
N VAL A 192 21.70 -9.31 30.53
CA VAL A 192 22.57 -10.12 31.40
C VAL A 192 23.59 -9.25 32.14
N ASN A 193 23.91 -8.06 31.63
CA ASN A 193 25.00 -7.26 32.17
C ASN A 193 24.64 -6.49 33.46
N LEU A 194 23.36 -6.25 33.75
CA LEU A 194 22.96 -5.65 35.03
C LEU A 194 22.86 -6.70 36.14
N CYS A 195 22.37 -7.90 35.82
CA CYS A 195 22.19 -8.98 36.81
C CYS A 195 23.52 -9.56 37.30
N VAL A 196 24.50 -9.72 36.40
CA VAL A 196 25.84 -10.25 36.76
C VAL A 196 26.61 -9.25 37.63
N MET A 197 26.46 -7.95 37.39
CA MET A 197 27.08 -6.90 38.21
C MET A 197 26.48 -6.81 39.62
N VAL A 198 25.15 -7.00 39.74
CA VAL A 198 24.46 -7.00 41.05
C VAL A 198 24.83 -8.24 41.88
N ILE A 199 24.93 -9.41 41.25
CA ILE A 199 25.36 -10.65 41.94
C ILE A 199 26.82 -10.53 42.42
N GLY A 200 27.70 -9.95 41.61
CA GLY A 200 29.10 -9.72 41.99
C GLY A 200 29.27 -8.73 43.16
N LEU A 201 28.47 -7.66 43.19
CA LEU A 201 28.45 -6.68 44.29
C LEU A 201 27.95 -7.28 45.60
N ILE A 202 26.92 -8.14 45.55
CA ILE A 202 26.39 -8.82 46.74
C ILE A 202 27.40 -9.85 47.28
N ALA A 203 28.06 -10.61 46.41
CA ALA A 203 29.10 -11.57 46.83
C ALA A 203 30.31 -10.88 47.46
N ALA A 204 30.73 -9.71 46.94
CA ALA A 204 31.83 -8.93 47.51
C ALA A 204 31.47 -8.35 48.89
N LEU A 205 30.22 -7.90 49.10
CA LEU A 205 29.75 -7.42 50.40
C LEU A 205 29.66 -8.53 51.45
N ILE A 206 29.23 -9.73 51.05
CA ILE A 206 29.16 -10.90 51.95
C ILE A 206 30.57 -11.35 52.38
N TYR A 207 31.56 -11.29 51.48
CA TYR A 207 32.93 -11.71 51.80
C TYR A 207 33.68 -10.74 52.73
N THR A 208 33.27 -9.46 52.78
CA THR A 208 33.89 -8.45 53.67
C THR A 208 33.33 -8.43 55.09
N THR A 209 32.31 -9.24 55.40
CA THR A 209 31.66 -9.27 56.73
C THR A 209 32.01 -10.51 57.55
N ASP A 210 32.94 -11.34 57.09
CA ASP A 210 33.35 -12.61 57.74
C ASP A 210 34.81 -12.57 58.26
N GLU A 211 35.28 -11.39 58.69
CA GLU A 211 36.43 -11.25 59.61
C GLU A 211 36.00 -10.63 60.95
#